data_AF-A0A6L7JPL4-F1
#
_entry.id   AF-A0A6L7JPL4-F1
#
_cell.length_a   1.000
_cell.length_b   1.000
_cell.length_c   1.000
_cell.angle_alpha   90.00
_cell.angle_beta   90.00
_cell.angle_gamma   90.00
#
_symmetry.space_group_name_H-M   'P 1'
#
loop_
_entity.id
_entity.type
_entity.pdbx_description
1 polymer ?
#
loop_
_entity_poly.entity_id
_entity_poly.type
_entity_poly.pdbx_seq_one_letter_code
_entity_poly.pdbx_strand_id
1 'polypeptide(L)'
;MKRRRRALGKNLAFLDVMACGLGAAVLVFLIVKHHTGAEPMIEEAVSDDGQILTMLRQSEAMLEDQVEATARQIENLQTQNEDRENQIEAHKAKQAELEDLQLQIKELKTKNSELKKEVVRIRPQQTADVIQNKQTGEEDYLIGLKVEGRRIAIVLDHSASMTDEKLVDIVTRKLGSDADKQKGPKWNRTVRVARWLLARLPKSSEVAVIGFNEKAKILNKGAWVDSRNATQINGLLSEIVSLVPTGGTNLEAGLRELRNLRPQATDIYIV
;
A
#
# COMPACT_ATOMS: atom_id res chain seq x y z
N MET A 1 -0.82 23.63 145.98
CA MET A 1 -2.03 24.07 145.27
C MET A 1 -1.65 24.73 143.95
N LYS A 2 -2.06 24.18 142.80
CA LYS A 2 -1.90 24.79 141.46
C LYS A 2 -2.93 25.92 141.27
N ARG A 3 -2.53 27.10 140.79
CA ARG A 3 -3.43 28.19 140.38
C ARG A 3 -3.27 28.49 138.88
N ARG A 4 -4.37 28.39 138.14
CA ARG A 4 -4.55 28.67 136.70
C ARG A 4 -4.38 30.17 136.38
N ARG A 5 -3.80 30.51 135.22
CA ARG A 5 -3.99 31.81 134.54
C ARG A 5 -5.22 31.74 133.61
N ARG A 6 -6.04 32.79 133.60
CA ARG A 6 -7.28 32.92 132.81
C ARG A 6 -7.00 33.43 131.39
N ALA A 7 -7.82 32.96 130.47
CA ALA A 7 -7.81 33.24 129.03
C ALA A 7 -8.66 34.46 128.66
N LEU A 8 -8.16 35.26 127.72
CA LEU A 8 -8.88 36.28 126.94
C LEU A 8 -8.63 35.95 125.46
N GLY A 9 -9.65 35.47 124.74
CA GLY A 9 -9.48 35.02 123.35
C GLY A 9 -10.77 34.67 122.59
N LYS A 10 -11.91 35.29 122.94
CA LYS A 10 -13.22 34.94 122.34
C LYS A 10 -13.74 35.90 121.27
N ASN A 11 -13.05 36.99 120.93
CA ASN A 11 -13.57 38.00 119.98
C ASN A 11 -13.00 37.89 118.55
N LEU A 12 -11.87 37.21 118.32
CA LEU A 12 -11.25 37.15 116.99
C LEU A 12 -11.89 36.10 116.06
N ALA A 13 -12.35 34.97 116.62
CA ALA A 13 -12.93 33.88 115.85
C ALA A 13 -14.32 34.20 115.26
N PHE A 14 -15.04 35.20 115.80
CA PHE A 14 -16.37 35.55 115.31
C PHE A 14 -16.32 36.45 114.06
N LEU A 15 -15.27 37.27 113.90
CA LEU A 15 -15.12 38.15 112.74
C LEU A 15 -14.81 37.34 111.46
N ASP A 16 -14.06 36.24 111.60
CA ASP A 16 -13.59 35.42 110.48
C ASP A 16 -14.73 34.62 109.81
N VAL A 17 -15.67 34.11 110.61
CA VAL A 17 -16.84 33.36 110.10
C VAL A 17 -17.81 34.26 109.34
N MET A 18 -18.03 35.48 109.81
CA MET A 18 -18.94 36.42 109.15
C MET A 18 -18.37 36.95 107.81
N ALA A 19 -17.05 37.19 107.75
CA ALA A 19 -16.39 37.64 106.53
C ALA A 19 -16.39 36.56 105.43
N CYS A 20 -16.20 35.29 105.79
CA CYS A 20 -16.23 34.17 104.85
C CYS A 20 -17.62 33.93 104.25
N GLY A 21 -18.69 34.05 105.06
CA GLY A 21 -20.07 33.86 104.59
C GLY A 21 -20.54 34.92 103.59
N LEU A 22 -20.16 36.19 103.81
CA LEU A 22 -20.54 37.29 102.89
C LEU A 22 -19.89 37.12 101.51
N GLY A 23 -18.64 36.66 101.45
CA GLY A 23 -17.91 36.45 100.19
C GLY A 23 -18.59 35.44 99.27
N ALA A 24 -19.12 34.35 99.82
CA ALA A 24 -19.82 33.31 99.04
C ALA A 24 -21.12 33.83 98.41
N ALA A 25 -21.88 34.66 99.14
CA ALA A 25 -23.14 35.20 98.65
C ALA A 25 -22.95 36.16 97.46
N VAL A 26 -21.91 37.01 97.50
CA VAL A 26 -21.58 37.93 96.39
C VAL A 26 -21.21 37.17 95.11
N LEU A 27 -20.51 36.04 95.26
CA LEU A 27 -20.02 35.25 94.13
C LEU A 27 -21.18 34.55 93.39
N VAL A 28 -22.16 34.03 94.12
CA VAL A 28 -23.38 33.44 93.54
C VAL A 28 -24.19 34.50 92.78
N PHE A 29 -24.33 35.69 93.34
CA PHE A 29 -25.08 36.78 92.70
C PHE A 29 -24.45 37.22 91.36
N LEU A 30 -23.12 37.24 91.28
CA LEU A 30 -22.38 37.54 90.05
C LEU A 30 -22.60 36.49 88.96
N ILE A 31 -22.61 35.21 89.33
CA ILE A 31 -22.84 34.10 88.38
C ILE A 31 -24.25 34.16 87.80
N VAL A 32 -25.26 34.39 88.63
CA VAL A 32 -26.66 34.46 88.19
C VAL A 32 -26.90 35.63 87.24
N LYS A 33 -26.30 36.79 87.51
CA LYS A 33 -26.46 37.97 86.63
C LYS A 33 -25.85 37.76 85.24
N HIS A 34 -24.77 36.97 85.14
CA HIS A 34 -24.05 36.77 83.87
C HIS A 34 -24.67 35.67 82.98
N HIS A 35 -25.68 34.93 83.45
CA HIS A 35 -26.31 33.82 82.73
C HIS A 35 -27.60 34.19 81.99
N THR A 36 -28.13 35.41 82.15
CA THR A 36 -29.42 35.83 81.57
C THR A 36 -29.34 36.45 80.17
N GLY A 37 -28.17 36.37 79.50
CA GLY A 37 -27.90 37.08 78.25
C GLY A 37 -27.85 36.23 76.97
N ALA A 38 -28.36 35.00 76.95
CA ALA A 38 -28.20 34.12 75.78
C ALA A 38 -29.50 33.40 75.39
N GLU A 39 -30.12 33.85 74.30
CA GLU A 39 -30.86 33.05 73.29
C GLU A 39 -31.22 33.94 72.07
N PRO A 40 -31.32 33.44 70.81
CA PRO A 40 -30.91 32.12 70.27
C PRO A 40 -30.09 32.18 68.95
N MET A 41 -29.26 31.13 68.70
CA MET A 41 -28.48 30.86 67.46
C MET A 41 -29.12 29.75 66.58
N ILE A 42 -30.42 29.49 66.69
CA ILE A 42 -31.02 28.21 66.24
C ILE A 42 -31.53 28.24 64.79
N GLU A 43 -31.85 29.40 64.21
CA GLU A 43 -32.42 29.50 62.85
C GLU A 43 -31.40 29.30 61.72
N GLU A 44 -30.12 29.62 61.95
CA GLU A 44 -29.07 29.53 60.92
C GLU A 44 -28.60 28.08 60.69
N ALA A 45 -28.64 27.24 61.73
CA ALA A 45 -28.18 25.84 61.68
C ALA A 45 -29.10 24.93 60.85
N VAL A 46 -30.42 25.18 60.84
CA VAL A 46 -31.40 24.31 60.13
C VAL A 46 -31.38 24.54 58.61
N SER A 47 -31.02 25.75 58.16
CA SER A 47 -30.87 26.08 56.74
C SER A 47 -29.62 25.43 56.13
N ASP A 48 -28.54 25.30 56.90
CA ASP A 48 -27.28 24.71 56.44
C ASP A 48 -27.40 23.18 56.26
N ASP A 49 -28.06 22.50 57.20
CA ASP A 49 -28.30 21.05 57.11
C ASP A 49 -29.15 20.64 55.89
N GLY A 50 -30.16 21.46 55.54
CA GLY A 50 -30.98 21.23 54.35
C GLY A 50 -30.22 21.38 53.04
N GLN A 51 -29.27 22.32 52.97
CA GLN A 51 -28.40 22.52 51.80
C GLN A 51 -27.33 21.42 51.69
N ILE A 52 -26.80 20.95 52.81
CA ILE A 52 -25.85 19.82 52.83
C ILE A 52 -26.54 18.54 52.34
N LEU A 53 -27.78 18.26 52.77
CA LEU A 53 -28.54 17.09 52.33
C LEU A 53 -28.88 17.12 50.83
N THR A 54 -29.16 18.29 50.25
CA THR A 54 -29.39 18.41 48.81
C THR A 54 -28.10 18.23 48.01
N MET A 55 -26.97 18.78 48.48
CA MET A 55 -25.66 18.54 47.85
C MET A 55 -25.25 17.08 47.90
N LEU A 56 -25.47 16.38 49.02
CA LEU A 56 -25.17 14.95 49.15
C LEU A 56 -26.00 14.12 48.17
N ARG A 57 -27.32 14.37 48.07
CA ARG A 57 -28.18 13.68 47.09
C ARG A 57 -27.77 13.95 45.65
N GLN A 58 -27.37 15.18 45.33
CA GLN A 58 -26.84 15.51 44.01
C GLN A 58 -25.52 14.79 43.73
N SER A 59 -24.64 14.69 44.73
CA SER A 59 -23.38 13.94 44.59
C SER A 59 -23.61 12.44 44.42
N GLU A 60 -24.59 11.85 45.13
CA GLU A 60 -24.96 10.44 44.98
C GLU A 60 -25.50 10.17 43.57
N ALA A 61 -26.41 11.02 43.08
CA ALA A 61 -26.93 10.90 41.72
C ALA A 61 -25.82 11.03 40.65
N MET A 62 -24.88 11.97 40.83
CA MET A 62 -23.74 12.10 39.91
C MET A 62 -22.80 10.89 39.96
N LEU A 63 -22.60 10.30 41.15
CA LEU A 63 -21.81 9.08 41.29
C LEU A 63 -22.51 7.87 40.66
N GLU A 64 -23.82 7.74 40.82
CA GLU A 64 -24.61 6.70 40.16
C GLU A 64 -24.54 6.81 38.63
N ASP A 65 -24.69 8.03 38.08
CA ASP A 65 -24.53 8.30 36.65
C ASP A 65 -23.12 7.95 36.15
N GLN A 66 -22.08 8.26 36.95
CA GLN A 66 -20.70 7.89 36.62
C GLN A 66 -20.46 6.37 36.68
N VAL A 67 -21.06 5.67 37.64
CA VAL A 67 -20.98 4.21 37.74
C VAL A 67 -21.67 3.55 36.54
N GLU A 68 -22.83 4.05 36.12
CA GLU A 68 -23.52 3.52 34.95
C GLU A 68 -22.75 3.81 33.65
N ALA A 69 -22.21 5.02 33.50
CA ALA A 69 -21.39 5.39 32.36
C ALA A 69 -20.12 4.54 32.26
N THR A 70 -19.44 4.28 33.39
CA THR A 70 -18.25 3.42 33.42
C THR A 70 -18.59 1.96 33.17
N ALA A 71 -19.72 1.45 33.67
CA ALA A 71 -20.19 0.10 33.37
C ALA A 71 -20.43 -0.10 31.86
N ARG A 72 -21.10 0.86 31.20
CA ARG A 72 -21.30 0.85 29.74
C ARG A 72 -19.97 0.93 28.97
N GLN A 73 -18.99 1.68 29.47
CA GLN A 73 -17.65 1.73 28.87
C GLN A 73 -16.92 0.39 28.99
N ILE A 74 -17.03 -0.30 30.13
CA ILE A 74 -16.42 -1.62 30.33
C ILE A 74 -17.03 -2.64 29.36
N GLU A 75 -18.36 -2.66 29.20
CA GLU A 75 -19.05 -3.56 28.27
C GLU A 75 -18.62 -3.31 26.80
N ASN A 76 -18.54 -2.03 26.40
CA ASN A 76 -18.02 -1.66 25.08
C ASN A 76 -16.55 -2.06 24.87
N LEU A 77 -15.72 -1.99 25.91
CA LEU A 77 -14.32 -2.42 25.83
C LEU A 77 -14.21 -3.95 25.78
N GLN A 78 -15.08 -4.68 26.47
CA GLN A 78 -15.13 -6.14 26.42
C GLN A 78 -15.51 -6.64 25.02
N THR A 79 -16.57 -6.10 24.44
CA THR A 79 -16.99 -6.44 23.06
C THR A 79 -15.90 -6.09 22.04
N GLN A 80 -15.24 -4.94 22.18
CA GLN A 80 -14.09 -4.60 21.32
C GLN A 80 -12.91 -5.55 21.48
N ASN A 81 -12.65 -6.06 22.69
CA ASN A 81 -11.58 -7.03 22.92
C ASN A 81 -11.90 -8.38 22.28
N GLU A 82 -13.14 -8.87 22.40
CA GLU A 82 -13.58 -10.10 21.73
C GLU A 82 -13.47 -9.98 20.20
N ASP A 83 -13.89 -8.85 19.62
CA ASP A 83 -13.73 -8.59 18.18
C ASP A 83 -12.25 -8.56 17.75
N ARG A 84 -11.38 -7.97 18.58
CA ARG A 84 -9.93 -7.94 18.32
C ARG A 84 -9.31 -9.33 18.41
N GLU A 85 -9.73 -10.16 19.36
CA GLU A 85 -9.27 -11.55 19.47
C GLU A 85 -9.65 -12.36 18.23
N ASN A 86 -10.91 -12.24 17.78
CA ASN A 86 -11.38 -12.88 16.54
C ASN A 86 -10.57 -12.41 15.31
N GLN A 87 -10.25 -11.12 15.22
CA GLN A 87 -9.40 -10.59 14.15
C GLN A 87 -7.97 -11.16 14.22
N ILE A 88 -7.39 -11.26 15.42
CA ILE A 88 -6.05 -11.83 15.63
C ILE A 88 -6.02 -13.29 15.18
N GLU A 89 -7.03 -14.10 15.50
CA GLU A 89 -7.12 -15.49 15.04
C GLU A 89 -7.24 -15.59 13.53
N ALA A 90 -8.09 -14.76 12.90
CA ALA A 90 -8.21 -14.69 11.45
C ALA A 90 -6.89 -14.27 10.78
N HIS A 91 -6.14 -13.35 11.38
CA HIS A 91 -4.83 -12.94 10.88
C HIS A 91 -3.78 -14.05 11.02
N LYS A 92 -3.77 -14.80 12.12
CA LYS A 92 -2.88 -15.98 12.29
C LYS A 92 -3.15 -17.05 11.23
N ALA A 93 -4.42 -17.34 10.94
CA ALA A 93 -4.78 -18.30 9.90
C ALA A 93 -4.27 -17.87 8.51
N LYS A 94 -4.46 -16.60 8.14
CA LYS A 94 -3.94 -16.04 6.88
C LYS A 94 -2.40 -16.06 6.83
N GLN A 95 -1.74 -15.84 7.96
CA GLN A 95 -0.29 -15.86 8.02
C GLN A 95 0.27 -17.28 7.78
N ALA A 96 -0.37 -18.30 8.34
CA ALA A 96 -0.02 -19.70 8.07
C ALA A 96 -0.21 -20.07 6.58
N GLU A 97 -1.30 -19.61 5.95
CA GLU A 97 -1.54 -19.80 4.51
C GLU A 97 -0.45 -19.12 3.66
N LEU A 98 -0.04 -17.90 4.03
CA LEU A 98 1.03 -17.19 3.34
C LEU A 98 2.39 -17.89 3.47
N GLU A 99 2.69 -18.48 4.62
CA GLU A 99 3.91 -19.27 4.83
C GLU A 99 3.93 -20.52 3.96
N ASP A 100 2.80 -21.23 3.84
CA ASP A 100 2.67 -22.40 2.95
C ASP A 100 2.84 -22.01 1.47
N LEU A 101 2.16 -20.94 1.03
CA LEU A 101 2.32 -20.40 -0.32
C LEU A 101 3.78 -20.01 -0.62
N GLN A 102 4.49 -19.43 0.34
CA GLN A 102 5.92 -19.11 0.17
C GLN A 102 6.79 -20.35 0.00
N LEU A 103 6.49 -21.45 0.71
CA LEU A 103 7.19 -22.73 0.53
C LEU A 103 6.91 -23.31 -0.85
N GLN A 104 5.66 -23.33 -1.29
CA GLN A 104 5.27 -23.79 -2.63
C GLN A 104 5.97 -22.96 -3.73
N ILE A 105 6.05 -21.63 -3.58
CA ILE A 105 6.77 -20.76 -4.52
C ILE A 105 8.26 -21.11 -4.55
N LYS A 106 8.89 -21.39 -3.41
CA LYS A 106 10.30 -21.80 -3.37
C LYS A 106 10.51 -23.12 -4.10
N GLU A 107 9.65 -24.11 -3.89
CA GLU A 107 9.72 -25.41 -4.57
C GLU A 107 9.48 -25.29 -6.09
N LEU A 108 8.52 -24.47 -6.50
CA LEU A 108 8.30 -24.20 -7.93
C LEU A 108 9.50 -23.49 -8.56
N LYS A 109 10.14 -22.56 -7.84
CA LYS A 109 11.37 -21.90 -8.31
C LYS A 109 12.53 -22.88 -8.47
N THR A 110 12.72 -23.82 -7.55
CA THR A 110 13.78 -24.83 -7.67
C THR A 110 13.52 -25.76 -8.85
N LYS A 111 12.29 -26.32 -8.97
CA LYS A 111 11.88 -27.13 -10.12
C LYS A 111 12.06 -26.40 -11.44
N ASN A 112 11.67 -25.13 -11.52
CA ASN A 112 11.85 -24.32 -12.72
C ASN A 112 13.34 -24.13 -13.06
N SER A 113 14.20 -23.93 -12.06
CA SER A 113 15.64 -23.81 -12.27
C SER A 113 16.29 -25.12 -12.75
N GLU A 114 15.79 -26.27 -12.29
CA GLU A 114 16.25 -27.59 -12.72
C GLU A 114 15.82 -27.88 -14.16
N LEU A 115 14.55 -27.64 -14.48
CA LEU A 115 14.03 -27.75 -15.85
C LEU A 115 14.77 -26.83 -16.81
N LYS A 116 15.09 -25.59 -16.41
CA LYS A 116 15.92 -24.68 -17.22
C LYS A 116 17.29 -25.27 -17.52
N LYS A 117 17.96 -25.89 -16.53
CA LYS A 117 19.26 -26.54 -16.73
C LYS A 117 19.16 -27.74 -17.67
N GLU A 118 18.08 -28.51 -17.57
CA GLU A 118 17.82 -29.65 -18.44
C GLU A 118 17.56 -29.22 -19.89
N VAL A 119 16.75 -28.17 -20.09
CA VAL A 119 16.52 -27.57 -21.41
C VAL A 119 17.82 -27.06 -22.04
N VAL A 120 18.71 -26.42 -21.27
CA VAL A 120 20.01 -25.96 -21.77
C VAL A 120 20.90 -27.14 -22.23
N ARG A 121 20.84 -28.29 -21.55
CA ARG A 121 21.59 -29.50 -21.95
C ARG A 121 21.06 -30.14 -23.24
N ILE A 122 19.79 -29.95 -23.55
CA ILE A 122 19.12 -30.53 -24.73
C ILE A 122 19.21 -29.59 -25.96
N ARG A 123 19.57 -28.31 -25.79
CA ARG A 123 19.67 -27.36 -26.92
C ARG A 123 20.79 -27.83 -27.89
N PRO A 124 20.47 -28.12 -29.17
CA PRO A 124 21.49 -28.27 -30.19
C PRO A 124 22.28 -26.97 -30.30
N GLN A 125 23.59 -27.12 -30.50
CA GLN A 125 24.62 -26.08 -30.57
C GLN A 125 24.07 -24.77 -31.18
N GLN A 126 23.90 -23.74 -30.34
CA GLN A 126 23.48 -22.41 -30.78
C GLN A 126 24.42 -21.92 -31.88
N THR A 127 23.91 -21.86 -33.10
CA THR A 127 24.58 -21.19 -34.20
C THR A 127 24.65 -19.71 -33.84
N ALA A 128 25.86 -19.16 -33.68
CA ALA A 128 26.06 -17.74 -33.35
C ALA A 128 25.13 -16.84 -34.19
N ASP A 129 24.26 -16.10 -33.50
CA ASP A 129 23.31 -15.16 -34.10
C ASP A 129 24.05 -13.98 -34.72
N VAL A 130 23.60 -13.54 -35.89
CA VAL A 130 24.21 -12.43 -36.65
C VAL A 130 23.91 -11.08 -35.99
N ILE A 131 22.84 -11.00 -35.20
CA ILE A 131 22.46 -9.83 -34.40
C ILE A 131 22.52 -10.20 -32.92
N GLN A 132 23.30 -9.46 -32.14
CA GLN A 132 23.32 -9.64 -30.69
C GLN A 132 22.03 -9.11 -30.07
N ASN A 133 21.13 -10.00 -29.66
CA ASN A 133 19.95 -9.61 -28.90
C ASN A 133 20.32 -9.46 -27.41
N LYS A 134 20.78 -8.28 -27.00
CA LYS A 134 21.28 -8.01 -25.63
C LYS A 134 20.17 -7.80 -24.59
N GLN A 135 18.95 -8.28 -24.81
CA GLN A 135 17.88 -8.15 -23.82
C GLN A 135 17.98 -9.27 -22.80
N THR A 136 18.21 -8.90 -21.54
CA THR A 136 18.45 -9.77 -20.36
C THR A 136 17.19 -10.47 -19.85
N GLY A 137 16.29 -10.77 -20.78
CA GLY A 137 15.08 -11.54 -20.61
C GLY A 137 14.83 -12.11 -21.99
N GLU A 138 15.48 -13.23 -22.30
CA GLU A 138 14.95 -14.16 -23.30
C GLU A 138 13.57 -14.57 -22.76
N GLU A 139 12.58 -13.74 -23.04
CA GLU A 139 11.22 -14.20 -23.15
C GLU A 139 11.26 -15.23 -24.28
N ASP A 140 11.53 -16.47 -23.89
CA ASP A 140 11.47 -17.72 -24.63
C ASP A 140 10.04 -17.98 -25.16
N TYR A 141 9.30 -16.94 -25.53
CA TYR A 141 8.03 -17.03 -26.20
C TYR A 141 8.29 -17.08 -27.69
N LEU A 142 8.62 -18.29 -28.13
CA LEU A 142 7.93 -19.03 -29.17
C LEU A 142 8.56 -20.43 -29.20
N ILE A 143 8.22 -21.24 -28.20
CA ILE A 143 8.43 -22.68 -28.24
C ILE A 143 7.66 -23.19 -29.47
N GLY A 144 8.37 -23.46 -30.57
CA GLY A 144 7.80 -24.00 -31.81
C GLY A 144 7.89 -23.14 -33.07
N LEU A 145 8.25 -21.84 -33.00
CA LEU A 145 8.50 -21.07 -34.24
C LEU A 145 9.98 -21.12 -34.61
N LYS A 146 10.30 -21.91 -35.64
CA LYS A 146 11.63 -21.97 -36.25
C LYS A 146 11.62 -21.16 -37.54
N VAL A 147 12.57 -20.25 -37.67
CA VAL A 147 12.80 -19.56 -38.95
C VAL A 147 13.60 -20.50 -39.84
N GLU A 148 13.00 -20.92 -40.95
CA GLU A 148 13.64 -21.78 -41.94
C GLU A 148 13.32 -21.31 -43.35
N GLY A 149 14.11 -21.79 -44.31
CA GLY A 149 13.99 -21.35 -45.69
C GLY A 149 15.31 -20.93 -46.33
N ARG A 150 15.32 -20.92 -47.66
CA ARG A 150 16.48 -20.46 -48.44
C ARG A 150 16.34 -19.00 -48.85
N ARG A 151 15.11 -18.55 -49.13
CA ARG A 151 14.79 -17.17 -49.53
C ARG A 151 13.56 -16.71 -48.76
N ILE A 152 13.82 -15.98 -47.69
CA ILE A 152 12.84 -15.60 -46.68
C ILE A 152 12.37 -14.17 -46.94
N ALA A 153 11.08 -13.99 -47.24
CA ALA A 153 10.49 -12.67 -47.33
C ALA A 153 9.74 -12.31 -46.05
N ILE A 154 10.09 -11.17 -45.45
CA ILE A 154 9.39 -10.61 -44.30
C ILE A 154 8.52 -9.47 -44.80
N VAL A 155 7.21 -9.58 -44.66
CA VAL A 155 6.23 -8.58 -45.11
C VAL A 155 5.68 -7.88 -43.87
N LEU A 156 6.02 -6.60 -43.72
CA LEU A 156 5.84 -5.81 -42.50
C LEU A 156 4.75 -4.76 -42.70
N ASP A 157 3.69 -4.84 -41.90
CA ASP A 157 2.65 -3.80 -41.87
C ASP A 157 3.14 -2.56 -41.10
N HIS A 158 3.12 -1.41 -41.76
CA HIS A 158 3.38 -0.10 -41.14
C HIS A 158 2.22 0.87 -41.36
N SER A 159 0.99 0.36 -41.37
CA SER A 159 -0.23 1.16 -41.36
C SER A 159 -0.44 1.90 -40.04
N ALA A 160 -1.31 2.93 -40.02
CA ALA A 160 -1.59 3.69 -38.80
C ALA A 160 -2.17 2.82 -37.67
N SER A 161 -2.91 1.76 -37.99
CA SER A 161 -3.43 0.77 -37.03
C SER A 161 -2.36 -0.06 -36.34
N MET A 162 -1.10 0.05 -36.76
CA MET A 162 0.04 -0.57 -36.08
C MET A 162 0.58 0.30 -34.94
N THR A 163 0.08 1.52 -34.74
CA THR A 163 0.51 2.36 -33.62
C THR A 163 -0.01 1.87 -32.27
N ASP A 164 -1.26 1.43 -32.19
CA ASP A 164 -1.92 1.04 -30.94
C ASP A 164 -3.01 -0.03 -31.17
N GLU A 165 -3.60 -0.56 -30.10
CA GLU A 165 -4.70 -1.53 -30.17
C GLU A 165 -6.08 -0.86 -30.11
N LYS A 166 -6.19 0.25 -29.36
CA LYS A 166 -7.44 0.98 -29.19
C LYS A 166 -7.63 2.01 -30.30
N LEU A 167 -8.82 2.07 -30.89
CA LEU A 167 -9.13 3.01 -31.98
C LEU A 167 -8.89 4.47 -31.59
N VAL A 168 -9.26 4.86 -30.37
CA VAL A 168 -9.05 6.23 -29.86
C VAL A 168 -7.56 6.59 -29.80
N ASP A 169 -6.72 5.66 -29.34
CA ASP A 169 -5.27 5.87 -29.23
C ASP A 169 -4.62 5.87 -30.61
N ILE A 170 -5.10 5.02 -31.54
CA ILE A 170 -4.67 5.04 -32.95
C ILE A 170 -4.95 6.41 -33.58
N VAL A 171 -6.16 6.97 -33.41
CA VAL A 171 -6.52 8.28 -33.96
C VAL A 171 -5.68 9.39 -33.34
N THR A 172 -5.50 9.37 -32.02
CA THR A 172 -4.67 10.34 -31.29
C THR A 172 -3.23 10.34 -31.81
N ARG A 173 -2.61 9.16 -31.94
CA ARG A 173 -1.23 9.02 -32.44
C ARG A 173 -1.11 9.39 -33.92
N LYS A 174 -2.13 9.08 -34.74
CA LYS A 174 -2.15 9.42 -36.17
C LYS A 174 -2.04 10.93 -36.40
N LEU A 175 -2.63 11.73 -35.52
CA LEU A 175 -2.57 13.21 -35.55
C LEU A 175 -1.28 13.78 -34.93
N GLY A 176 -0.54 12.96 -34.18
CA GLY A 176 0.73 13.34 -33.56
C GLY A 176 1.92 13.36 -34.52
N SER A 177 3.10 13.61 -33.95
CA SER A 177 4.35 13.61 -34.70
C SER A 177 4.74 12.19 -35.15
N ASP A 178 5.61 12.08 -36.15
CA ASP A 178 6.12 10.78 -36.60
C ASP A 178 6.86 10.02 -35.50
N ALA A 179 7.55 10.74 -34.61
CA ALA A 179 8.17 10.16 -33.42
C ALA A 179 7.15 9.56 -32.45
N ASP A 180 5.96 10.16 -32.32
CA ASP A 180 4.90 9.64 -31.45
C ASP A 180 4.23 8.40 -32.03
N LYS A 181 4.10 8.34 -33.36
CA LYS A 181 3.64 7.14 -34.08
C LYS A 181 4.62 5.98 -33.88
N GLN A 182 5.92 6.25 -33.99
CA GLN A 182 6.97 5.26 -33.74
C GLN A 182 7.08 4.81 -32.28
N LYS A 183 6.61 5.60 -31.32
CA LYS A 183 6.53 5.19 -29.90
C LYS A 183 5.32 4.30 -29.61
N GLY A 184 4.46 4.04 -30.60
CA GLY A 184 3.28 3.20 -30.44
C GLY A 184 3.60 1.81 -29.87
N PRO A 185 2.86 1.32 -28.85
CA PRO A 185 3.16 0.05 -28.21
C PRO A 185 3.07 -1.14 -29.18
N LYS A 186 2.08 -1.14 -30.08
CA LYS A 186 1.91 -2.19 -31.09
C LYS A 186 3.04 -2.15 -32.13
N TRP A 187 3.47 -0.96 -32.55
CA TRP A 187 4.56 -0.80 -33.50
C TRP A 187 5.89 -1.25 -32.89
N ASN A 188 6.16 -0.87 -31.65
CA ASN A 188 7.33 -1.34 -30.92
C ASN A 188 7.37 -2.87 -30.83
N ARG A 189 6.21 -3.54 -30.70
CA ARG A 189 6.11 -5.00 -30.74
C ARG A 189 6.44 -5.55 -32.13
N THR A 190 5.88 -4.97 -33.18
CA THR A 190 6.17 -5.32 -34.59
C THR A 190 7.66 -5.21 -34.90
N VAL A 191 8.33 -4.12 -34.50
CA VAL A 191 9.78 -3.95 -34.66
C VAL A 191 10.58 -5.00 -33.87
N ARG A 192 10.15 -5.36 -32.65
CA ARG A 192 10.79 -6.44 -31.88
C ARG A 192 10.67 -7.80 -32.58
N VAL A 193 9.50 -8.13 -33.14
CA VAL A 193 9.28 -9.37 -33.88
C VAL A 193 10.12 -9.40 -35.16
N ALA A 194 10.16 -8.31 -35.92
CA ALA A 194 11.01 -8.21 -37.11
C ALA A 194 12.50 -8.39 -36.76
N ARG A 195 12.98 -7.75 -35.69
CA ARG A 195 14.36 -7.94 -35.18
C ARG A 195 14.63 -9.40 -34.81
N TRP A 196 13.69 -10.04 -34.13
CA TRP A 196 13.78 -11.44 -33.73
C TRP A 196 13.87 -12.39 -34.94
N LEU A 197 13.08 -12.14 -35.99
CA LEU A 197 13.15 -12.90 -37.24
C LEU A 197 14.51 -12.75 -37.92
N LEU A 198 15.01 -11.51 -38.02
CA LEU A 198 16.32 -11.23 -38.62
C LEU A 198 17.49 -11.86 -37.84
N ALA A 199 17.40 -11.91 -36.51
CA ALA A 199 18.44 -12.51 -35.67
C ALA A 199 18.56 -14.03 -35.86
N ARG A 200 17.46 -14.69 -36.26
CA ARG A 200 17.32 -16.15 -36.32
C ARG A 200 17.35 -16.71 -37.75
N LEU A 201 17.76 -15.89 -38.72
CA LEU A 201 17.90 -16.33 -40.10
C LEU A 201 18.92 -17.49 -40.22
N PRO A 202 18.60 -18.58 -40.92
CA PRO A 202 19.56 -19.64 -41.20
C PRO A 202 20.76 -19.09 -41.98
N LYS A 203 21.99 -19.52 -41.67
CA LYS A 203 23.23 -19.05 -42.35
C LYS A 203 23.28 -19.31 -43.86
N SER A 204 22.43 -20.19 -44.37
CA SER A 204 22.31 -20.51 -45.81
C SER A 204 21.16 -19.78 -46.49
N SER A 205 20.54 -18.80 -45.83
CA SER A 205 19.37 -18.07 -46.31
C SER A 205 19.71 -16.68 -46.82
N GLU A 206 18.84 -16.17 -47.68
CA GLU A 206 18.75 -14.77 -48.08
C GLU A 206 17.44 -14.19 -47.57
N VAL A 207 17.42 -12.91 -47.21
CA VAL A 207 16.23 -12.22 -46.69
C VAL A 207 15.89 -10.98 -47.51
N ALA A 208 14.60 -10.73 -47.69
CA ALA A 208 14.06 -9.47 -48.21
C ALA A 208 12.98 -8.96 -47.24
N VAL A 209 12.93 -7.65 -46.99
CA VAL A 209 11.89 -7.06 -46.14
C VAL A 209 11.07 -6.10 -46.97
N ILE A 210 9.75 -6.30 -46.97
CA ILE A 210 8.78 -5.47 -47.67
C ILE A 210 7.98 -4.73 -46.62
N GLY A 211 8.06 -3.40 -46.59
CA GLY A 211 7.17 -2.57 -45.79
C GLY A 211 5.93 -2.22 -46.59
N PHE A 212 4.75 -2.39 -46.02
CA PHE A 212 3.50 -1.96 -46.65
C PHE A 212 2.60 -1.13 -45.74
N ASN A 213 1.92 -0.18 -46.34
CA ASN A 213 0.73 0.51 -45.83
C ASN A 213 -0.26 0.64 -46.99
N GLU A 214 -0.63 1.84 -47.44
CA GLU A 214 -1.36 2.07 -48.71
C GLU A 214 -0.54 1.69 -49.93
N LYS A 215 0.79 1.80 -49.82
CA LYS A 215 1.78 1.42 -50.83
C LYS A 215 2.72 0.38 -50.22
N ALA A 216 3.41 -0.38 -51.07
CA ALA A 216 4.43 -1.32 -50.64
C ALA A 216 5.79 -0.95 -51.24
N LYS A 217 6.86 -1.20 -50.49
CA LYS A 217 8.23 -1.02 -50.94
C LYS A 217 9.14 -2.06 -50.33
N ILE A 218 10.14 -2.48 -51.10
CA ILE A 218 11.26 -3.28 -50.61
C ILE A 218 12.21 -2.36 -49.82
N LEU A 219 12.56 -2.74 -48.60
CA LEU A 219 13.41 -1.93 -47.70
C LEU A 219 14.91 -2.17 -47.92
N ASN A 220 15.28 -3.32 -48.50
CA ASN A 220 16.66 -3.64 -48.79
C ASN A 220 17.19 -2.93 -50.05
N LYS A 221 18.47 -2.53 -50.00
CA LYS A 221 19.23 -2.07 -51.17
C LYS A 221 19.61 -3.29 -52.03
N GLY A 222 18.78 -3.61 -53.01
CA GLY A 222 18.86 -4.85 -53.81
C GLY A 222 17.74 -5.83 -53.44
N ALA A 223 17.44 -6.85 -54.25
CA ALA A 223 16.28 -7.72 -54.02
C ALA A 223 16.42 -8.68 -52.84
N TRP A 224 17.64 -9.09 -52.49
CA TRP A 224 17.94 -10.10 -51.46
C TRP A 224 19.22 -9.73 -50.69
N VAL A 225 19.24 -10.01 -49.38
CA VAL A 225 20.38 -9.80 -48.47
C VAL A 225 20.84 -11.15 -47.92
N ASP A 226 22.14 -11.47 -48.04
CA ASP A 226 22.71 -12.68 -47.45
C ASP A 226 22.64 -12.61 -45.91
N SER A 227 22.04 -13.62 -45.28
CA SER A 227 21.91 -13.72 -43.82
C SER A 227 23.23 -13.61 -43.07
N ARG A 228 24.36 -13.98 -43.67
CA ARG A 228 25.70 -13.90 -43.07
C ARG A 228 26.29 -12.49 -43.11
N ASN A 229 25.73 -11.58 -43.90
CA ASN A 229 26.21 -10.21 -44.02
C ASN A 229 25.66 -9.34 -42.89
N ALA A 230 26.32 -9.37 -41.73
CA ALA A 230 25.90 -8.62 -40.54
C ALA A 230 25.71 -7.11 -40.81
N THR A 231 26.53 -6.51 -41.68
CA THR A 231 26.42 -5.08 -42.01
C THR A 231 25.12 -4.77 -42.75
N GLN A 232 24.76 -5.58 -43.76
CA GLN A 232 23.52 -5.38 -44.51
C GLN A 232 22.28 -5.70 -43.65
N ILE A 233 22.36 -6.73 -42.81
CA ILE A 233 21.27 -7.08 -41.87
C ILE A 233 21.03 -5.97 -40.83
N ASN A 234 22.09 -5.39 -40.26
CA ASN A 234 21.96 -4.24 -39.35
C ASN A 234 21.45 -2.97 -40.05
N GLY A 235 21.83 -2.77 -41.31
CA GLY A 235 21.27 -1.72 -42.16
C GLY A 235 19.76 -1.89 -42.37
N LEU A 236 19.33 -3.13 -42.65
CA LEU A 236 17.92 -3.47 -42.83
C LEU A 236 17.12 -3.26 -41.53
N LEU A 237 17.67 -3.63 -40.39
CA LEU A 237 17.06 -3.35 -39.09
C LEU A 237 16.92 -1.85 -38.85
N SER A 238 17.90 -1.04 -39.26
CA SER A 238 17.84 0.42 -39.15
C SER A 238 16.75 1.02 -40.05
N GLU A 239 16.57 0.49 -41.27
CA GLU A 239 15.47 0.87 -42.18
C GLU A 239 14.10 0.49 -41.60
N ILE A 240 13.98 -0.67 -40.94
CA ILE A 240 12.74 -1.06 -40.25
C ILE A 240 12.43 -0.12 -39.10
N VAL A 241 13.43 0.22 -38.28
CA VAL A 241 13.27 1.12 -37.12
C VAL A 241 12.93 2.55 -37.57
N SER A 242 13.39 2.98 -38.74
CA SER A 242 13.11 4.32 -39.29
C SER A 242 11.72 4.45 -39.92
N LEU A 243 11.01 3.34 -40.17
CA LEU A 243 9.64 3.37 -40.71
C LEU A 243 8.69 4.07 -39.74
N VAL A 244 7.75 4.83 -40.31
CA VAL A 244 6.70 5.53 -39.55
C VAL A 244 5.35 4.88 -39.85
N PRO A 245 4.66 4.33 -38.83
CA PRO A 245 3.33 3.74 -39.01
C PRO A 245 2.31 4.80 -39.44
N THR A 246 1.85 4.72 -40.70
CA THR A 246 1.02 5.76 -41.34
C THR A 246 0.13 5.19 -42.43
N GLY A 247 -0.93 5.91 -42.78
CA GLY A 247 -1.85 5.52 -43.86
C GLY A 247 -2.75 4.33 -43.51
N GLY A 248 -3.51 3.88 -44.50
CA GLY A 248 -4.28 2.62 -44.46
C GLY A 248 -3.44 1.36 -44.65
N THR A 249 -4.10 0.20 -44.57
CA THR A 249 -3.50 -1.13 -44.74
C THR A 249 -3.87 -1.70 -46.11
N ASN A 250 -2.89 -1.96 -46.97
CA ASN A 250 -3.06 -2.58 -48.28
C ASN A 250 -2.12 -3.78 -48.42
N LEU A 251 -2.56 -4.94 -47.89
CA LEU A 251 -1.80 -6.19 -47.99
C LEU A 251 -1.61 -6.64 -49.44
N GLU A 252 -2.56 -6.35 -50.34
CA GLU A 252 -2.45 -6.70 -51.75
C GLU A 252 -1.22 -6.06 -52.41
N ALA A 253 -0.94 -4.79 -52.09
CA ALA A 253 0.27 -4.12 -52.55
C ALA A 253 1.53 -4.83 -52.05
N GLY A 254 1.57 -5.23 -50.77
CA GLY A 254 2.67 -5.99 -50.19
C GLY A 254 2.90 -7.35 -50.87
N LEU A 255 1.82 -8.10 -51.12
CA LEU A 255 1.88 -9.39 -51.81
C LEU A 255 2.26 -9.24 -53.30
N ARG A 256 1.90 -8.13 -53.92
CA ARG A 256 2.30 -7.82 -55.31
C ARG A 256 3.80 -7.56 -55.41
N GLU A 257 4.37 -6.78 -54.49
CA GLU A 257 5.81 -6.58 -54.40
C GLU A 257 6.54 -7.90 -54.10
N LEU A 258 5.99 -8.72 -53.21
CA LEU A 258 6.50 -10.06 -52.93
C LEU A 258 6.58 -10.93 -54.19
N ARG A 259 5.53 -10.93 -55.01
CA ARG A 259 5.50 -11.67 -56.28
C ARG A 259 6.50 -11.14 -57.30
N ASN A 260 6.88 -9.86 -57.21
CA ASN A 260 7.84 -9.24 -58.11
C ASN A 260 9.30 -9.56 -57.75
N LEU A 261 9.57 -10.07 -56.53
CA LEU A 261 10.92 -10.50 -56.15
C LEU A 261 11.46 -11.58 -57.09
N ARG A 262 12.72 -11.43 -57.48
CA ARG A 262 13.48 -12.38 -58.29
C ARG A 262 14.82 -12.67 -57.63
N PRO A 263 15.14 -13.95 -57.34
CA PRO A 263 14.28 -15.13 -57.40
C PRO A 263 13.07 -15.04 -56.44
N GLN A 264 12.06 -15.90 -56.62
CA GLN A 264 10.87 -15.92 -55.75
C GLN A 264 11.21 -16.39 -54.33
N ALA A 265 10.52 -15.84 -53.34
CA ALA A 265 10.60 -16.27 -51.95
C ALA A 265 10.15 -17.73 -51.81
N THR A 266 10.86 -18.49 -50.98
CA THR A 266 10.45 -19.85 -50.60
C THR A 266 9.57 -19.83 -49.36
N ASP A 267 9.82 -18.88 -48.46
CA ASP A 267 9.20 -18.79 -47.14
C ASP A 267 8.80 -17.35 -46.87
N ILE A 268 7.61 -17.15 -46.30
CA ILE A 268 7.01 -15.84 -46.12
C ILE A 268 6.56 -15.69 -44.67
N TYR A 269 7.02 -14.62 -44.02
CA TYR A 269 6.60 -14.25 -42.68
C TYR A 269 5.93 -12.89 -42.75
N ILE A 270 4.69 -12.80 -42.27
CA ILE A 270 3.92 -11.55 -42.24
C ILE A 270 3.86 -11.07 -40.79
N VAL A 271 4.19 -9.79 -40.57
CA VAL A 271 4.33 -9.17 -39.25
C VAL A 271 3.57 -7.85 -39.18
#